data_AF-A0A3D5CJE4-F1
#
_entry.id   AF-A0A3D5CJE4-F1
#
_cell.length_a   1.000
_cell.length_b   1.000
_cell.length_c   1.000
_cell.angle_alpha   90.00
_cell.angle_beta   90.00
_cell.angle_gamma   90.00
#
_symmetry.space_group_name_H-M   'P 1'
#
loop_
_entity.id
_entity.type
_entity.pdbx_description
1 polymer ?
#
loop_
_entity_poly.entity_id
_entity_poly.type
_entity_poly.pdbx_seq_one_letter_code
_entity_poly.pdbx_strand_id
1 'polypeptide(L)' 'ALAEHVRKLHAICVVCGKDASRTQRMIDGRPAYFEEPTVAVGGSESYEARCRIHHDVPHKNI' A
#
# COMPACT_ATOMS: atom_id res chain seq x y z
N ALA A 1 5.75 -8.77 -19.18
CA ALA A 1 5.58 -10.05 -18.46
C ALA A 1 6.58 -11.08 -18.97
N LEU A 2 7.87 -10.71 -19.04
CA LEU A 2 8.92 -11.43 -19.79
C LEU A 2 9.94 -12.14 -18.88
N ALA A 3 9.75 -12.10 -17.55
CA ALA A 3 10.68 -12.72 -16.61
C ALA A 3 10.51 -14.25 -16.60
N GLU A 4 11.62 -14.99 -16.56
CA GLU A 4 11.65 -16.45 -16.46
C GLU A 4 11.11 -16.94 -15.11
N HIS A 5 11.41 -16.20 -14.04
CA HIS A 5 10.94 -16.48 -12.68
C HIS A 5 10.31 -15.25 -12.05
N VAL A 6 9.16 -15.44 -11.40
CA VAL A 6 8.45 -14.41 -10.66
C VAL A 6 8.16 -14.90 -9.25
N ARG A 7 8.68 -14.19 -8.25
CA ARG A 7 8.32 -14.40 -6.84
C ARG A 7 7.65 -13.15 -6.29
N LYS A 8 6.41 -13.28 -5.86
CA LYS A 8 5.64 -12.20 -5.23
C LYS A 8 5.76 -12.33 -3.72
N LEU A 9 6.60 -11.50 -3.13
CA LEU A 9 6.75 -11.43 -1.68
C LEU A 9 5.54 -10.71 -1.08
N HIS A 10 5.13 -11.17 0.09
CA HIS A 10 4.10 -10.53 0.90
C HIS A 10 4.73 -10.03 2.20
N ALA A 11 4.17 -8.95 2.74
CA ALA A 11 4.48 -8.46 4.07
C ALA A 11 3.37 -8.88 5.04
N ILE A 12 3.36 -8.33 6.25
CA ILE A 12 2.31 -8.54 7.24
C ILE A 12 1.44 -7.27 7.32
N CYS A 13 0.12 -7.42 7.25
CA CYS A 13 -0.81 -6.31 7.34
C CYS A 13 -0.78 -5.73 8.76
N VAL A 14 -0.45 -4.45 8.88
CA VAL A 14 -0.35 -3.77 10.19
C VAL A 14 -1.69 -3.67 10.94
N VAL A 15 -2.81 -3.83 10.23
CA VAL A 15 -4.17 -3.76 10.82
C VAL A 15 -4.64 -5.12 11.36
N CYS A 16 -4.35 -6.22 10.67
CA CYS A 16 -4.93 -7.53 11.00
C CYS A 16 -3.97 -8.72 11.06
N GLY A 17 -2.68 -8.52 10.79
CA GLY A 17 -1.65 -9.57 10.86
C GLY A 17 -1.65 -10.59 9.72
N LYS A 18 -2.58 -10.53 8.76
CA LYS A 18 -2.61 -11.41 7.57
C LYS A 18 -1.64 -10.92 6.49
N ASP A 19 -1.38 -11.77 5.49
CA ASP A 19 -0.55 -11.42 4.32
C ASP A 19 -0.98 -10.09 3.68
N ALA A 20 -0.02 -9.18 3.56
CA ALA A 20 -0.18 -7.88 2.92
C ALA A 20 0.42 -7.90 1.51
N SER A 21 -0.39 -7.45 0.56
CA SER A 21 -0.04 -7.34 -0.86
C SER A 21 -0.10 -5.90 -1.37
N ARG A 22 -0.37 -4.92 -0.51
CA ARG A 22 -0.53 -3.50 -0.84
C ARG A 22 0.31 -2.63 0.08
N THR A 23 0.83 -1.55 -0.48
CA THR A 23 1.45 -0.46 0.29
C THR A 23 0.40 0.63 0.47
N GLN A 24 0.08 0.97 1.72
CA GLN A 24 -0.77 2.09 2.08
C GLN A 24 0.11 3.32 2.32
N ARG A 25 -0.13 4.42 1.60
CA ARG A 25 0.47 5.71 1.93
C ARG A 25 -0.41 6.46 2.92
N MET A 26 0.23 7.06 3.92
CA MET A 26 -0.37 7.86 4.97
C MET A 26 0.19 9.28 4.92
N ILE A 27 -0.68 10.28 5.01
CA ILE A 27 -0.34 11.71 5.11
C ILE A 27 -1.10 12.24 6.33
N ASP A 28 -0.37 12.75 7.32
CA ASP A 28 -0.93 13.24 8.59
C ASP A 28 -1.90 12.24 9.26
N GLY A 29 -1.52 10.96 9.24
CA GLY A 29 -2.30 9.88 9.84
C GLY A 29 -3.54 9.43 9.04
N ARG A 30 -3.74 9.93 7.81
CA ARG A 30 -4.88 9.57 6.96
C ARG A 30 -4.41 8.91 5.65
N PRO A 31 -5.22 8.01 5.05
CA PRO A 31 -4.95 7.49 3.72
C PRO A 31 -4.77 8.61 2.68
N ALA A 32 -3.72 8.52 1.87
CA ALA A 32 -3.50 9.43 0.75
C ALA A 32 -4.65 9.33 -0.27
N TYR A 33 -5.08 10.47 -0.81
CA TYR A 33 -6.09 10.53 -1.89
C TYR A 33 -5.54 9.94 -3.20
N PHE A 34 -6.45 9.54 -4.08
CA PHE A 34 -6.10 8.97 -5.38
C PHE A 34 -5.29 9.92 -6.26
N GLU A 35 -5.54 11.23 -6.16
CA GLU A 35 -4.94 12.27 -7.00
C GLU A 35 -3.58 12.76 -6.49
N GLU A 36 -3.11 12.26 -5.34
CA GLU A 36 -1.81 12.61 -4.78
C GLU A 36 -0.67 12.28 -5.77
N PRO A 37 0.42 13.07 -5.81
CA PRO A 37 1.55 12.79 -6.67
C PRO A 37 2.09 11.37 -6.47
N THR A 38 2.28 10.64 -7.57
CA THR A 38 2.71 9.23 -7.57
C THR A 38 4.05 9.02 -6.89
N VAL A 39 4.98 9.97 -7.05
CA VAL A 39 6.34 9.86 -6.51
C VAL A 39 6.42 10.61 -5.18
N ALA A 40 6.79 9.91 -4.12
CA ALA A 40 7.19 10.48 -2.84
C ALA A 40 8.15 9.56 -2.10
N VAL A 41 9.26 10.12 -1.63
CA VAL A 41 10.30 9.38 -0.88
C VAL A 41 9.89 9.32 0.59
N GLY A 42 10.00 8.13 1.18
CA GLY A 42 9.74 7.91 2.60
C GLY A 42 9.80 6.42 2.97
N GLY A 43 9.71 6.14 4.26
CA GLY A 43 9.68 4.79 4.85
C GLY A 43 8.45 4.59 5.74
N SER A 44 8.66 4.00 6.92
CA SER A 44 7.58 3.66 7.87
C SER A 44 6.82 4.88 8.41
N GLU A 45 7.38 6.08 8.29
CA GLU A 45 6.73 7.33 8.66
C GLU A 45 5.60 7.75 7.70
N SER A 46 5.57 7.19 6.49
CA SER A 46 4.60 7.55 5.45
C SER A 46 3.98 6.35 4.73
N TYR A 47 4.52 5.15 4.93
CA TYR A 47 4.05 3.94 4.27
C TYR A 47 3.93 2.77 5.23
N GLU A 48 2.86 1.98 5.07
CA GLU A 48 2.63 0.76 5.82
C GLU A 48 2.08 -0.36 4.94
N ALA A 49 2.38 -1.61 5.31
CA ALA A 49 1.89 -2.78 4.60
C ALA A 49 0.44 -3.08 4.99
N ARG A 50 -0.46 -3.17 4.01
CA ARG A 50 -1.86 -3.54 4.21
C ARG A 50 -2.31 -4.68 3.30
N CYS A 51 -3.23 -5.48 3.81
CA CYS A 51 -3.94 -6.47 2.99
C CYS A 51 -4.98 -5.77 2.11
N ARG A 52 -5.55 -6.50 1.15
CA ARG A 52 -6.55 -5.95 0.21
C ARG A 52 -7.77 -5.33 0.92
N ILE A 53 -8.15 -5.86 2.08
CA ILE A 53 -9.36 -5.43 2.81
C ILE A 53 -9.14 -4.09 3.53
N HIS A 54 -7.92 -3.85 4.03
CA HIS A 54 -7.59 -2.65 4.81
C HIS A 54 -6.91 -1.56 4.00
N HIS A 55 -6.59 -1.82 2.73
CA HIS A 55 -6.06 -0.82 1.84
C HIS A 55 -7.19 0.12 1.38
N ASP A 56 -7.03 1.40 1.69
CA ASP A 56 -7.99 2.45 1.38
C ASP A 56 -7.34 3.52 0.51
N VAL A 57 -8.07 3.93 -0.53
CA VAL A 57 -7.65 4.98 -1.47
C VAL A 57 -8.87 5.87 -1.72
N PRO A 58 -9.06 6.91 -0.90
CA PRO A 58 -10.17 7.83 -1.05
C PRO A 58 -10.19 8.48 -2.45
N HIS A 59 -11.38 8.81 -2.95
CA HIS A 59 -11.65 9.35 -4.29
C HIS A 59 -11.33 8.43 -5.46
N LYS A 60 -10.88 7.21 -5.19
CA LYS A 60 -10.77 6.20 -6.25
C LYS A 60 -12.18 5.80 -6.69
N ASN A 61 -12.59 6.28 -7.85
CA ASN A 61 -13.80 5.79 -8.51
C ASN A 61 -13.59 4.31 -8.87
N ILE A 62 -14.50 3.46 -8.38
CA ILE A 62 -14.55 2.01 -8.65
C ILE A 62 -15.50 1.77 -9.80
#